data_AF-A0A351SD24-F1
#
_entry.id   AF-A0A351SD24-F1
#
_cell.length_a   1.000
_cell.length_b   1.000
_cell.length_c   1.000
_cell.angle_alpha   90.00
_cell.angle_beta   90.00
_cell.angle_gamma   90.00
#
_symmetry.space_group_name_H-M   'P 1'
#
loop_
_entity.id
_entity.type
_entity.pdbx_description
1 polymer ?
#
loop_
_entity_poly.entity_id
_entity_poly.type
_entity_poly.pdbx_seq_one_letter_code
_entity_poly.pdbx_strand_id
1 'polypeptide(L)'
;MPTGVRLSAAGEIFLHHIRQQLSDLERVKSQIDDLAGERRGHIAIACSQALLTDFLPKQIAIYRSAHPAVTFSVYLRDRVAAEKALAEMSADLALVFEPVERSEFQVLHSVQQPVCVVMKQS
;
A
#
# COMPACT_ATOMS: atom_id res chain seq x y z
N MET A 1 -28.77 12.83 17.60
CA MET A 1 -27.85 12.70 16.45
C MET A 1 -26.43 12.64 17.02
N PRO A 2 -25.57 11.66 16.68
CA PRO A 2 -24.27 11.58 17.33
C PRO A 2 -23.35 12.66 16.74
N THR A 3 -22.79 13.49 17.62
CA THR A 3 -21.78 14.50 17.34
C THR A 3 -20.47 13.79 16.98
N GLY A 4 -20.17 13.70 15.68
CA GLY A 4 -18.87 13.23 15.21
C GLY A 4 -17.75 14.14 15.72
N VAL A 5 -16.74 13.58 16.36
CA VAL A 5 -15.53 14.31 16.78
C VAL A 5 -14.76 14.66 15.51
N ARG A 6 -14.73 15.95 15.15
CA ARG A 6 -13.87 16.46 14.06
C ARG A 6 -12.54 16.88 14.66
N LEU A 7 -11.44 16.44 14.06
CA LEU A 7 -10.10 16.80 14.50
C LEU A 7 -9.89 18.31 14.31
N SER A 8 -9.21 18.94 15.27
CA SER A 8 -8.63 20.27 15.08
C SER A 8 -7.37 20.17 14.21
N ALA A 9 -6.88 21.27 13.64
CA ALA A 9 -5.63 21.29 12.87
C ALA A 9 -4.44 20.70 13.66
N ALA A 10 -4.35 20.98 14.96
CA ALA A 10 -3.35 20.38 15.83
C ALA A 10 -3.54 18.86 15.98
N GLY A 11 -4.80 18.38 16.02
CA GLY A 11 -5.13 16.97 16.05
C GLY A 11 -4.77 16.22 14.77
N GLU A 12 -4.94 16.85 13.59
CA GLU A 12 -4.53 16.28 12.31
C GLU A 12 -3.00 16.13 12.23
N ILE A 13 -2.24 17.16 12.63
CA ILE A 13 -0.77 17.12 12.70
C ILE A 13 -0.30 16.01 13.67
N PHE A 14 -0.92 15.94 14.85
CA PHE A 14 -0.55 14.95 15.86
C PHE A 14 -0.86 13.52 15.41
N LEU A 15 -2.00 13.28 14.76
CA LEU A 15 -2.33 11.97 14.20
C LEU A 15 -1.36 11.54 13.10
N HIS A 16 -0.98 12.47 12.22
CA HIS A 16 0.02 12.17 11.20
C HIS A 16 1.35 11.75 11.84
N HIS A 17 1.81 12.47 12.88
CA HIS A 17 3.01 12.11 13.62
C HIS A 17 2.92 10.73 14.30
N ILE A 18 1.79 10.42 14.95
CA ILE A 18 1.59 9.09 15.58
C ILE A 18 1.63 7.98 14.52
N ARG A 19 0.94 8.16 13.38
CA ARG A 19 0.95 7.17 12.30
C ARG A 19 2.36 6.93 11.78
N GLN A 20 3.14 8.00 11.64
CA GLN A 20 4.53 7.90 11.25
C GLN A 20 5.38 7.13 12.25
N GLN A 21 5.26 7.43 13.55
CA GLN A 21 5.98 6.71 14.60
C GLN A 21 5.61 5.23 14.65
N LEU A 22 4.33 4.89 14.42
CA LEU A 22 3.88 3.50 14.37
C LEU A 22 4.45 2.75 13.16
N SER A 23 4.38 3.35 11.97
CA SER A 23 4.95 2.77 10.76
C SER A 23 6.47 2.59 10.86
N ASP A 24 7.18 3.58 11.40
CA ASP A 24 8.62 3.50 11.65
C ASP A 24 8.96 2.37 12.63
N LEU A 25 8.19 2.21 13.72
CA LEU A 25 8.39 1.15 14.69
C LEU A 25 8.14 -0.25 14.08
N GLU A 26 7.09 -0.40 13.27
CA GLU A 26 6.83 -1.64 12.54
C GLU A 26 7.97 -1.98 11.58
N ARG A 27 8.51 -0.98 10.89
CA ARG A 27 9.68 -1.14 10.01
C ARG A 27 10.92 -1.58 10.77
N VAL A 28 11.22 -0.97 11.93
CA VAL A 28 12.36 -1.36 12.77
C VAL A 28 12.20 -2.78 13.30
N LYS A 29 11.00 -3.17 13.74
CA LYS A 29 10.72 -4.56 14.15
C LYS A 29 10.98 -5.54 13.00
N SER A 30 10.50 -5.23 11.80
CA SER A 30 10.74 -6.05 10.61
C SER A 30 12.24 -6.18 10.29
N GLN A 31 13.02 -5.10 10.43
CA GLN A 31 14.48 -5.15 10.26
C GLN A 31 15.19 -6.03 11.31
N ILE A 32 14.74 -5.99 12.57
CA ILE A 32 15.25 -6.85 13.65
C ILE A 32 14.89 -8.31 13.40
N ASP A 33 13.67 -8.58 12.91
CA ASP A 33 13.26 -9.94 12.55
C ASP A 33 14.02 -10.48 11.32
N ASP A 34 14.31 -9.62 10.34
CA ASP A 34 15.19 -9.95 9.20
C ASP A 34 16.59 -10.37 9.67
N LEU A 35 17.12 -9.78 10.76
CA LEU A 35 18.39 -10.20 11.39
C LEU A 35 18.32 -11.58 12.06
N ALA A 36 17.13 -12.02 12.49
CA ALA A 36 16.89 -13.36 13.04
C ALA A 36 16.72 -14.44 11.95
N GLY A 37 16.80 -14.06 10.67
CA GLY A 37 16.75 -14.97 9.52
C GLY A 37 15.33 -15.36 9.08
N GLU A 38 14.30 -14.85 9.75
CA GLU A 38 12.90 -15.07 9.38
C GLU A 38 12.24 -13.73 9.15
N ARG A 39 11.98 -13.38 7.89
CA ARG A 39 11.29 -12.13 7.55
C ARG A 39 9.84 -12.19 8.05
N ARG A 40 9.47 -11.25 8.93
CA ARG A 40 8.12 -11.10 9.52
C ARG A 40 7.60 -9.67 9.36
N GLY A 41 6.28 -9.49 9.49
CA GLY A 41 5.63 -8.18 9.49
C GLY A 41 4.25 -8.15 8.83
N HIS A 42 3.71 -6.94 8.69
CA HIS A 42 2.48 -6.68 7.95
C HIS A 42 2.77 -5.71 6.79
N ILE A 43 2.20 -5.98 5.62
CA ILE A 43 2.34 -5.12 4.44
C ILE A 43 0.93 -4.67 4.00
N ALA A 44 0.65 -3.39 4.13
CA ALA A 44 -0.56 -2.73 3.68
C ALA A 44 -0.38 -2.21 2.24
N ILE A 45 -1.22 -2.66 1.32
CA ILE A 45 -1.14 -2.30 -0.10
C ILE A 45 -2.40 -1.59 -0.53
N ALA A 46 -2.28 -0.35 -1.03
CA ALA A 46 -3.34 0.33 -1.76
C ALA A 46 -3.22 0.03 -3.26
N CYS A 47 -4.27 -0.45 -3.90
CA CYS A 47 -4.19 -0.78 -5.33
C CYS A 47 -5.51 -0.60 -6.09
N SER A 48 -5.37 -0.39 -7.39
CA SER A 48 -6.49 -0.29 -8.32
C SER A 48 -7.15 -1.65 -8.59
N GLN A 49 -8.43 -1.62 -9.00
CA GLN A 49 -9.24 -2.83 -9.18
C GLN A 49 -8.62 -3.85 -10.14
N ALA A 50 -8.02 -3.40 -11.24
CA ALA A 50 -7.46 -4.28 -12.26
C ALA A 50 -6.29 -5.15 -11.74
N LEU A 51 -5.70 -4.82 -10.59
CA LEU A 51 -4.64 -5.63 -9.98
C LEU A 51 -5.17 -6.69 -9.02
N LEU A 52 -6.40 -6.54 -8.51
CA LEU A 52 -6.97 -7.41 -7.48
C LEU A 52 -7.40 -8.79 -7.99
N THR A 53 -7.76 -8.89 -9.26
CA THR A 53 -8.41 -10.11 -9.79
C THR A 53 -7.42 -11.26 -9.99
N ASP A 54 -6.17 -10.98 -10.35
CA ASP A 54 -5.21 -12.02 -10.72
C ASP A 54 -3.78 -11.71 -10.28
N PHE A 55 -3.30 -10.50 -10.56
CA PHE A 55 -1.89 -10.15 -10.34
C PHE A 55 -1.50 -10.11 -8.85
N LEU A 56 -2.13 -9.27 -8.03
CA LEU A 56 -1.77 -9.12 -6.61
C LEU A 56 -1.90 -10.44 -5.83
N PRO A 57 -3.01 -11.19 -5.93
CA PRO A 57 -3.15 -12.46 -5.22
C PRO A 57 -2.02 -13.45 -5.53
N LYS A 58 -1.61 -13.55 -6.81
CA LYS A 58 -0.48 -14.40 -7.23
C LYS A 58 0.83 -13.94 -6.60
N GLN A 59 1.14 -12.65 -6.64
CA GLN A 59 2.39 -12.12 -6.06
C GLN A 59 2.43 -12.30 -4.54
N ILE A 60 1.31 -12.06 -3.85
CA ILE A 60 1.20 -12.29 -2.40
C ILE A 60 1.41 -13.77 -2.07
N ALA A 61 0.82 -14.69 -2.84
CA ALA A 61 1.00 -16.12 -2.62
C ALA A 61 2.47 -16.56 -2.78
N ILE A 62 3.14 -16.07 -3.83
CA ILE A 62 4.57 -16.32 -4.06
C ILE A 62 5.38 -15.80 -2.88
N TYR A 63 5.14 -14.55 -2.45
CA TYR A 63 5.90 -13.95 -1.36
C TYR A 63 5.69 -14.67 -0.01
N ARG A 64 4.44 -15.03 0.31
CA ARG A 64 4.10 -15.79 1.52
C ARG A 64 4.69 -17.20 1.51
N SER A 65 4.89 -17.81 0.34
CA SER A 65 5.56 -19.12 0.26
C SER A 65 7.03 -19.05 0.69
N ALA A 66 7.71 -17.94 0.40
CA ALA A 66 9.09 -17.69 0.83
C ALA A 66 9.18 -17.12 2.25
N HIS A 67 8.15 -16.39 2.70
CA HIS A 67 8.09 -15.71 3.99
C HIS A 67 6.73 -15.95 4.70
N PRO A 68 6.51 -17.13 5.29
CA PRO A 68 5.19 -17.52 5.83
C PRO A 68 4.66 -16.63 6.95
N ALA A 69 5.56 -15.97 7.68
CA ALA A 69 5.24 -15.08 8.79
C ALA A 69 4.89 -13.64 8.36
N VAL A 70 4.93 -13.31 7.06
CA VAL A 70 4.50 -12.01 6.55
C VAL A 70 3.01 -12.03 6.23
N THR A 71 2.30 -11.01 6.72
CA THR A 71 0.87 -10.82 6.51
C THR A 71 0.60 -9.62 5.61
N PHE A 72 -0.59 -9.56 5.00
CA PHE A 72 -0.94 -8.53 4.03
C PHE A 72 -2.35 -7.99 4.28
N SER A 73 -2.53 -6.68 4.10
CA SER A 73 -3.84 -6.05 3.89
C SER A 73 -3.86 -5.43 2.50
N VAL A 74 -4.96 -5.60 1.78
CA VAL A 74 -5.11 -5.05 0.43
C VAL A 74 -6.35 -4.17 0.37
N TYR A 75 -6.16 -2.91 -0.03
CA TYR A 75 -7.20 -1.90 -0.09
C TYR A 75 -7.44 -1.47 -1.53
N LEU A 76 -8.68 -1.67 -2.01
CA LEU A 76 -9.11 -1.12 -3.29
C LEU A 76 -9.14 0.42 -3.21
N ARG A 77 -8.32 1.09 -4.01
CA ARG A 77 -8.19 2.55 -4.07
C ARG A 77 -7.95 3.00 -5.52
N ASP A 78 -8.50 4.15 -5.88
CA ASP A 78 -8.05 4.88 -7.07
C ASP A 78 -6.70 5.56 -6.81
N ARG A 79 -6.13 6.24 -7.81
CA ARG A 79 -4.82 6.89 -7.67
C ARG A 79 -4.80 7.90 -6.52
N VAL A 80 -5.76 8.82 -6.48
CA VAL A 80 -5.77 9.91 -5.49
C VAL A 80 -5.89 9.35 -4.08
N ALA A 81 -6.75 8.35 -3.87
CA ALA A 81 -6.92 7.72 -2.57
C ALA A 81 -5.71 6.84 -2.18
N ALA A 82 -5.01 6.25 -3.13
CA ALA A 82 -3.77 5.49 -2.88
C ALA A 82 -2.61 6.42 -2.51
N GLU A 83 -2.42 7.55 -3.21
CA GLU A 83 -1.46 8.60 -2.84
C GLU A 83 -1.74 9.12 -1.44
N LYS A 84 -3.01 9.41 -1.13
CA LYS A 84 -3.43 9.81 0.22
C LYS A 84 -3.10 8.73 1.26
N ALA A 85 -3.32 7.46 0.94
CA ALA A 85 -3.03 6.36 1.86
C ALA A 85 -1.53 6.25 2.18
N LEU A 86 -0.65 6.49 1.19
CA LEU A 86 0.80 6.58 1.37
C LEU A 86 1.19 7.79 2.22
N ALA A 87 0.68 8.98 1.90
CA ALA A 87 0.96 10.20 2.67
C ALA A 87 0.52 10.07 4.14
N GLU A 88 -0.58 9.37 4.39
CA GLU A 88 -1.09 9.12 5.74
C GLU A 88 -0.45 7.91 6.43
N MET A 89 0.48 7.19 5.77
CA MET A 89 1.11 5.96 6.26
C MET A 89 0.09 4.89 6.69
N SER A 90 -1.02 4.85 5.98
CA SER A 90 -2.06 3.80 6.11
C SER A 90 -1.92 2.71 5.06
N ALA A 91 -1.00 2.89 4.11
CA ALA A 91 -0.50 1.89 3.19
C ALA A 91 1.02 2.05 3.07
N ASP A 92 1.73 0.95 2.89
CA ASP A 92 3.18 0.91 2.67
C ASP A 92 3.53 0.99 1.18
N LEU A 93 2.63 0.49 0.32
CA LEU A 93 2.80 0.42 -1.13
C LEU A 93 1.53 0.86 -1.86
N ALA A 94 1.70 1.55 -2.99
CA ALA A 94 0.63 1.86 -3.93
C ALA A 94 0.91 1.25 -5.31
N LEU A 95 -0.07 0.56 -5.88
CA LEU A 95 -0.02 0.05 -7.26
C LEU A 95 -1.22 0.57 -8.05
N VAL A 96 -0.97 1.50 -8.96
CA VAL A 96 -2.02 2.27 -9.66
C VAL A 96 -1.67 2.45 -11.15
N PHE A 97 -2.69 2.61 -11.99
CA PHE A 97 -2.56 2.82 -13.43
C PHE A 97 -2.64 4.31 -13.75
N GLU A 98 -1.65 5.09 -13.34
CA GLU A 98 -1.45 6.49 -13.73
C GLU A 98 -0.11 6.95 -13.13
N PRO A 99 0.64 7.85 -13.79
CA PRO A 99 1.86 8.39 -13.22
C PRO A 99 1.55 9.12 -11.90
N VAL A 100 2.36 8.84 -10.89
CA VAL A 100 2.31 9.56 -9.61
C VAL A 100 2.93 10.94 -9.85
N GLU A 101 2.15 12.00 -9.65
CA GLU A 101 2.57 13.37 -9.97
C GLU A 101 3.32 14.05 -8.81
N ARG A 102 3.38 13.41 -7.63
CA ARG A 102 3.99 13.98 -6.42
C ARG A 102 5.43 13.53 -6.24
N SER A 103 6.32 14.50 -6.00
CA SER A 103 7.74 14.27 -5.71
C SER A 103 8.01 13.64 -4.33
N GLU A 104 7.01 13.59 -3.46
CA GLU A 104 7.11 13.05 -2.10
C GLU A 104 7.15 11.51 -2.05
N PHE A 105 6.85 10.82 -3.16
CA PHE A 105 6.87 9.37 -3.24
C PHE A 105 7.99 8.86 -4.15
N GLN A 106 8.59 7.75 -3.74
CA GLN A 106 9.55 7.03 -4.56
C GLN A 106 8.81 6.06 -5.48
N VAL A 107 8.95 6.24 -6.80
CA VAL A 107 8.49 5.25 -7.78
C VAL A 107 9.48 4.09 -7.80
N LEU A 108 9.10 2.96 -7.19
CA LEU A 108 9.93 1.75 -7.17
C LEU A 108 9.96 1.03 -8.52
N HIS A 109 8.85 1.08 -9.26
CA HIS A 109 8.72 0.44 -10.57
C HIS A 109 7.62 1.10 -11.41
N SER A 110 7.81 1.14 -12.73
CA SER A 110 6.82 1.62 -13.69
C SER A 110 6.88 0.78 -14.96
N VAL A 111 5.72 0.37 -15.45
CA VAL A 111 5.59 -0.48 -16.64
C VAL A 111 4.57 0.15 -17.57
N GLN A 112 4.91 0.26 -18.86
CA GLN A 112 3.92 0.66 -19.85
C GLN A 112 2.96 -0.49 -20.14
N GLN A 113 1.66 -0.21 -20.04
CA GLN A 113 0.61 -1.13 -20.46
C GLN A 113 -0.05 -0.61 -21.74
N PRO A 114 0.13 -1.30 -22.88
CA PRO A 114 -0.53 -0.91 -24.11
C PRO A 114 -2.04 -1.14 -24.00
N VAL A 115 -2.82 -0.17 -24.47
CA VAL A 115 -4.28 -0.31 -24.58
C VAL A 115 -4.60 -1.10 -25.85
N CYS A 116 -5.40 -2.16 -25.73
CA CYS A 116 -5.77 -3.04 -26.83
C CYS A 116 -7.29 -3.06 -27.05
N VAL A 117 -7.71 -3.34 -28.28
CA VAL A 117 -9.13 -3.54 -28.62
C VAL A 117 -9.45 -5.03 -28.52
N VAL A 118 -10.54 -5.38 -27.84
CA VAL A 118 -11.07 -6.75 -27.80
C VAL A 118 -12.16 -6.90 -28.85
N MET A 119 -11.98 -7.81 -29.81
CA MET A 119 -12.94 -8.08 -30.88
C MET A 119 -13.46 -9.52 -30.79
N LYS A 120 -14.72 -9.74 -31.14
CA LYS A 120 -15.30 -11.08 -31.25
C LYS A 120 -14.70 -11.80 -32.47
N GLN A 121 -14.25 -13.03 -32.30
CA GLN A 121 -13.86 -13.89 -33.43
C GLN A 121 -15.11 -14.20 -34.27
N SER A 122 -15.03 -13.91 -35.58
CA SER A 122 -16.09 -14.19 -36.56
C SER A 122 -16.07 -15.65 -37.00
#